data_AF-A0A2N2FE19-F1
#
_entry.id   AF-A0A2N2FE19-F1
#
_cell.length_a   1.000
_cell.length_b   1.000
_cell.length_c   1.000
_cell.angle_alpha   90.00
_cell.angle_beta   90.00
_cell.angle_gamma   90.00
#
_symmetry.space_group_name_H-M   'P 1'
#
loop_
_entity.id
_entity.type
_entity.pdbx_description
1 polymer ?
#
loop_
_entity_poly.entity_id
_entity_poly.type
_entity_poly.pdbx_seq_one_letter_code
_entity_poly.pdbx_strand_id
1 'polypeptide(L)' 'QAIYNIRNNPPQEDGACKLCNHQTIQRADETEEAITNRLEIYNQKTAPLIGYYEKEGLLKNFLSLIASDTIAEIKKSLKV' A
#
# COMPACT_ATOMS: atom_id res chain seq x y z
N GLN A 1 4.31 11.94 -10.09
CA GLN A 1 3.66 10.65 -10.42
C GLN A 1 2.34 10.57 -9.65
N ALA A 2 1.24 10.19 -10.31
CA ALA A 2 -0.05 9.95 -9.67
C ALA A 2 -0.38 8.45 -9.72
N ILE A 3 -0.97 7.91 -8.65
CA ILE A 3 -1.31 6.48 -8.54
C ILE A 3 -2.84 6.34 -8.61
N TYR A 4 -3.29 5.39 -9.41
CA TYR A 4 -4.71 5.07 -9.58
C TYR A 4 -4.96 3.60 -9.25
N ASN A 5 -6.20 3.31 -8.88
CA ASN A 5 -6.70 1.96 -8.70
C ASN A 5 -8.07 1.87 -9.37
N ILE A 6 -8.25 0.89 -10.25
CA ILE A 6 -9.46 0.73 -11.07
C ILE A 6 -10.78 0.68 -10.27
N ARG A 7 -10.76 0.32 -8.97
CA ARG A 7 -11.96 0.24 -8.12
C ARG A 7 -12.17 1.48 -7.28
N ASN A 8 -11.14 1.90 -6.53
CA ASN A 8 -11.31 2.87 -5.45
C ASN A 8 -10.79 4.27 -5.77
N ASN A 9 -9.94 4.40 -6.79
CA ASN A 9 -9.48 5.69 -7.31
C ASN A 9 -9.15 5.54 -8.80
N PRO A 10 -10.16 5.32 -9.66
CA PRO A 10 -9.92 5.11 -11.08
C PRO A 10 -9.32 6.38 -11.71
N PRO A 11 -8.61 6.29 -12.84
CA PRO A 11 -8.25 7.45 -13.65
C PRO A 11 -9.51 8.13 -14.23
N GLN A 12 -9.34 9.07 -15.15
CA GLN A 12 -10.45 9.56 -15.97
C GLN A 12 -11.04 8.40 -16.81
N GLU A 13 -12.25 8.59 -17.35
CA GLU A 13 -12.95 7.54 -18.12
C GLU A 13 -12.16 7.04 -19.34
N ASP A 14 -11.34 7.91 -19.93
CA ASP A 14 -10.45 7.63 -21.05
C ASP A 14 -9.07 7.06 -20.64
N GLY A 15 -8.90 6.71 -19.36
CA GLY A 15 -7.63 6.22 -18.81
C GLY A 15 -6.59 7.30 -18.48
N ALA A 16 -6.91 8.58 -18.68
CA ALA A 16 -5.96 9.67 -18.45
C ALA A 16 -5.82 10.06 -16.97
N CYS A 17 -4.64 10.57 -16.63
CA CYS A 17 -4.36 11.17 -15.33
C CYS A 17 -5.25 12.39 -15.09
N LYS A 18 -5.92 12.46 -13.95
CA LYS A 18 -6.77 13.59 -13.51
C LYS A 18 -6.01 14.91 -13.30
N LEU A 19 -4.68 14.86 -13.17
CA LEU A 19 -3.85 16.03 -12.85
C LEU A 19 -3.07 16.57 -14.06
N CYS A 20 -2.64 15.69 -14.96
CA CYS A 20 -1.75 16.05 -16.08
C CYS A 20 -2.21 15.53 -17.44
N ASN A 21 -3.36 14.85 -17.52
CA ASN A 21 -3.97 14.37 -18.75
C ASN A 21 -3.16 13.37 -19.61
N HIS A 22 -2.04 12.84 -19.08
CA HIS A 22 -1.28 11.78 -19.72
C HIS A 22 -1.92 10.41 -19.47
N GLN A 23 -1.76 9.48 -20.42
CA GLN A 23 -2.27 8.12 -20.30
C GLN A 23 -1.61 7.37 -19.13
N THR A 24 -2.44 6.66 -18.36
CA THR A 24 -1.95 5.79 -17.29
C THR A 24 -1.42 4.48 -17.86
N ILE A 25 -0.47 3.87 -17.16
CA ILE A 25 0.08 2.56 -17.49
C ILE A 25 0.02 1.66 -16.26
N GLN A 26 -0.19 0.36 -16.47
CA GLN A 26 0.10 -0.64 -15.45
C GLN A 26 1.61 -0.81 -15.38
N ARG A 27 2.18 -0.85 -14.18
CA ARG A 27 3.63 -1.05 -14.06
C ARG A 27 3.99 -2.49 -14.39
N ALA A 28 5.20 -2.69 -14.93
CA ALA A 28 5.70 -4.02 -15.28
C ALA A 28 5.77 -4.99 -14.07
N ASP A 29 5.91 -4.47 -12.85
CA ASP A 29 5.97 -5.24 -11.60
C ASP A 29 4.62 -5.41 -10.89
N GLU A 30 3.50 -5.16 -11.59
CA GLU A 30 2.12 -5.32 -11.11
C GLU A 30 1.37 -6.47 -11.81
N THR A 31 2.10 -7.47 -12.33
CA THR A 31 1.55 -8.76 -12.75
C THR A 31 1.39 -9.71 -11.57
N GLU A 32 0.54 -10.73 -11.70
CA GLU A 32 0.34 -11.75 -10.66
C GLU A 32 1.64 -12.47 -10.28
N GLU A 33 2.44 -12.85 -11.28
CA GLU A 33 3.75 -13.47 -11.09
C GLU A 33 4.70 -12.55 -10.32
N ALA A 34 4.81 -11.27 -10.73
CA ALA A 34 5.67 -10.30 -10.07
C ALA A 34 5.21 -10.04 -8.62
N ILE A 35 3.91 -9.92 -8.39
CA ILE A 35 3.34 -9.72 -7.05
C ILE A 35 3.61 -10.94 -6.15
N THR A 36 3.45 -12.15 -6.67
CA THR A 36 3.73 -13.39 -5.93
C THR A 36 5.18 -13.45 -5.48
N ASN A 37 6.13 -13.22 -6.40
CA ASN A 37 7.55 -13.16 -6.07
C ASN A 37 7.88 -12.05 -5.05
N ARG A 38 7.26 -10.87 -5.19
CA ARG A 38 7.44 -9.77 -4.23
C ARG A 38 6.96 -10.12 -2.82
N LEU A 39 5.84 -10.84 -2.70
CA LEU A 39 5.31 -11.30 -1.41
C LEU A 39 6.23 -12.36 -0.79
N GLU A 40 6.79 -13.28 -1.58
CA GLU A 40 7.78 -14.24 -1.09
C GLU A 40 9.02 -13.53 -0.53
N ILE A 41 9.59 -12.59 -1.29
CA ILE A 41 10.75 -11.81 -0.86
C ILE A 41 10.45 -10.99 0.40
N TYR A 42 9.26 -10.36 0.49
CA TYR A 42 8.82 -9.65 1.69
C TYR A 42 8.79 -10.58 2.91
N ASN A 43 8.22 -11.77 2.77
CA ASN A 43 8.14 -12.74 3.86
C ASN A 43 9.52 -13.20 4.33
N GLN A 44 10.47 -13.38 3.41
CA GLN A 44 11.83 -13.80 3.74
C GLN A 44 12.68 -12.68 4.36
N LYS A 45 12.57 -11.45 3.86
CA LYS A 45 13.53 -10.38 4.15
C LYS A 45 12.99 -9.25 5.03
N THR A 46 11.69 -8.98 4.97
CA THR A 46 11.06 -7.82 5.62
C THR A 46 10.17 -8.22 6.78
N ALA A 47 9.38 -9.29 6.66
CA ALA A 47 8.49 -9.76 7.72
C ALA A 47 9.20 -10.04 9.07
N PRO A 48 10.47 -10.53 9.12
CA PRO A 48 11.19 -10.69 10.38
C PRO A 48 11.35 -9.39 11.20
N LEU A 49 11.27 -8.21 10.56
CA LEU A 49 11.32 -6.92 11.26
C LEU A 49 10.12 -6.70 12.18
N ILE A 50 8.98 -7.38 11.94
CA ILE A 50 7.82 -7.35 12.84
C ILE A 50 8.25 -7.81 14.24
N GLY A 51 8.88 -8.99 14.32
CA GLY A 51 9.36 -9.54 15.60
C GLY A 51 10.50 -8.74 16.23
N TYR A 52 11.32 -8.06 15.41
CA TYR A 52 12.34 -7.13 15.93
C TYR A 52 11.69 -5.93 16.64
N TYR A 53 10.78 -5.21 15.98
CA TYR A 53 10.15 -4.02 16.58
C TYR A 53 9.15 -4.37 17.69
N GLU A 54 8.59 -5.58 17.69
CA GLU A 54 7.79 -6.09 18.81
C GLU A 54 8.64 -6.24 20.07
N LYS A 55 9.84 -6.83 19.96
CA LYS A 55 10.79 -6.97 21.09
C LYS A 55 11.26 -5.63 21.64
N GLU A 56 11.46 -4.64 20.77
CA GLU A 56 11.83 -3.28 21.15
C GLU A 56 10.66 -2.47 21.75
N GLY A 57 9.42 -3.02 21.75
CA GLY A 57 8.23 -2.31 22.22
C GLY A 57 7.82 -1.13 21.33
N LEU A 58 8.33 -1.08 20.08
CA LEU A 58 8.11 0.00 19.12
C LEU A 58 7.01 -0.33 18.10
N LEU A 59 6.57 -1.59 18.03
CA LEU A 59 5.53 -2.03 17.11
C LEU A 59 4.14 -1.53 17.53
N LYS A 60 3.43 -0.87 16.59
CA LYS A 60 1.98 -0.59 16.70
C LYS A 60 1.25 -1.34 15.59
N ASN A 61 0.28 -2.17 15.95
CA ASN A 61 -0.54 -2.93 15.01
C ASN A 61 -1.87 -2.22 14.74
N PHE A 62 -2.29 -2.18 13.48
CA PHE A 62 -3.57 -1.65 13.02
C PHE A 62 -4.24 -2.68 12.12
N LEU A 63 -5.36 -3.26 12.57
CA LEU A 63 -6.04 -4.35 11.87
C LEU A 63 -7.28 -3.83 11.14
N SER A 64 -7.14 -3.52 9.85
CA SER A 64 -8.27 -3.25 8.96
C SER A 64 -7.91 -3.55 7.51
N LEU A 65 -8.90 -3.99 6.74
CA LEU A 65 -8.80 -4.13 5.28
C LEU A 65 -9.22 -2.85 4.55
N ILE A 66 -9.75 -1.86 5.28
CA ILE A 66 -10.20 -0.59 4.75
C ILE A 66 -9.15 0.48 5.09
N ALA A 67 -8.65 1.15 4.06
CA ALA A 67 -7.60 2.16 4.21
C ALA A 67 -8.03 3.34 5.08
N SER A 68 -9.29 3.81 4.98
CA SER A 68 -9.79 4.92 5.79
C SER A 68 -9.74 4.63 7.28
N ASP A 69 -10.12 3.41 7.68
CA ASP A 69 -10.18 2.99 9.07
C ASP A 69 -8.75 2.88 9.64
N THR A 70 -7.85 2.26 8.87
CA THR A 70 -6.43 2.16 9.22
C THR A 70 -5.81 3.55 9.45
N ILE A 71 -6.09 4.50 8.55
CA ILE A 71 -5.58 5.88 8.66
C ILE A 71 -6.18 6.60 9.87
N ALA A 72 -7.47 6.40 10.16
CA ALA A 72 -8.11 7.00 11.32
C ALA A 72 -7.47 6.54 12.63
N GLU A 73 -7.23 5.23 12.77
CA GLU A 73 -6.57 4.65 13.94
C GLU A 73 -5.12 5.11 14.08
N ILE A 74 -4.36 5.17 12.97
CA ILE A 74 -3.00 5.73 12.98
C ILE A 74 -3.03 7.18 13.51
N LYS A 75 -3.91 8.04 12.98
CA LYS A 75 -4.03 9.44 13.42
C LYS A 75 -4.39 9.54 14.90
N LYS A 76 -5.30 8.69 15.39
CA LYS A 76 -5.66 8.62 16.81
C LYS A 76 -4.46 8.25 17.67
N SER A 77 -3.63 7.30 17.23
CA SER A 77 -2.44 6.84 17.97
C SER A 77 -1.25 7.82 18.02
N LEU A 78 -1.26 8.83 17.14
CA LEU A 78 -0.23 9.87 17.04
C LEU A 78 -0.61 11.16 17.78
N LYS A 79 -1.90 11.36 18.07
CA LYS A 79 -2.36 12.46 18.90
C LYS A 79 -1.99 12.14 20.35
N VAL A 80 -0.93 12.80 20.82
CA VAL A 80 -0.58 12.92 22.25
C VAL A 80 -1.64 13.75 22.96
#